data_AF-A0A538PIV9-F1
#
_entry.id   AF-A0A538PIV9-F1
#
_cell.length_a   1.000
_cell.length_b   1.000
_cell.length_c   1.000
_cell.angle_alpha   90.00
_cell.angle_beta   90.00
_cell.angle_gamma   90.00
#
_symmetry.space_group_name_H-M   'P 1'
#
loop_
_entity.id
_entity.type
_entity.pdbx_description
1 polymer ?
#
loop_
_entity_poly.entity_id
_entity_poly.type
_entity_poly.pdbx_seq_one_letter_code
_entity_poly.pdbx_strand_id
1 'polypeptide(L)'
;MSKLGLIASVLSIAGALTFATFTVSADDAKADDKPTTAACVHTEFKTELVKAACAKGGQQEAKTAMKAFMKEKKIKSCNACHAKLAPKYELKKDALEQFQKAGGK
;
A
#
# COMPACT_ATOMS: atom_id res chain seq x y z
N MET A 1 41.44 -39.71 12.80
CA MET A 1 41.06 -40.13 11.43
C MET A 1 40.05 -39.12 10.87
N SER A 2 40.21 -38.79 9.59
CA SER A 2 39.35 -37.96 8.72
C SER A 2 39.27 -36.45 9.03
N LYS A 3 39.97 -35.56 8.32
CA LYS A 3 39.90 -35.14 6.89
C LYS A 3 38.83 -34.05 6.63
N LEU A 4 39.35 -32.86 6.29
CA LEU A 4 38.96 -31.93 5.22
C LEU A 4 37.65 -31.12 5.27
N GLY A 5 37.83 -29.83 4.97
CA GLY A 5 36.83 -28.88 4.43
C GLY A 5 37.02 -27.49 5.04
N LEU A 6 38.00 -26.66 4.69
CA LEU A 6 38.17 -25.91 3.44
C LEU A 6 36.85 -25.42 2.81
N ILE A 7 36.42 -24.21 3.17
CA ILE A 7 35.76 -23.29 2.24
C ILE A 7 36.06 -21.84 2.64
N ALA A 8 36.85 -21.20 1.77
CA ALA A 8 37.23 -19.80 1.84
C ALA A 8 36.01 -18.90 1.64
N SER A 9 35.77 -18.01 2.61
CA SER A 9 34.72 -17.00 2.57
C SER A 9 35.28 -15.69 2.06
N VAL A 10 35.41 -15.50 0.75
CA VAL A 10 35.47 -14.17 0.12
C VAL A 10 34.97 -14.28 -1.31
N LEU A 11 33.73 -13.89 -1.58
CA LEU A 11 33.35 -13.48 -2.93
C LEU A 11 32.48 -12.23 -2.82
N SER A 12 33.09 -11.13 -3.25
CA SER A 12 32.60 -9.77 -3.33
C SER A 12 31.27 -9.69 -4.09
N ILE A 13 30.20 -9.32 -3.40
CA ILE A 13 28.98 -8.85 -4.07
C ILE A 13 29.18 -7.37 -4.35
N ALA A 14 29.64 -7.10 -5.57
CA ALA A 14 29.71 -5.76 -6.14
C ALA A 14 28.30 -5.15 -6.15
N GLY A 15 28.18 -4.00 -5.49
CA GLY A 15 27.01 -3.15 -5.56
C GLY A 15 26.87 -2.58 -6.96
N ALA A 16 25.82 -2.98 -7.67
CA ALA A 16 25.27 -2.27 -8.81
C ALA A 16 23.79 -2.00 -8.54
N LEU A 17 23.52 -1.02 -7.66
CA LEU A 17 22.20 -0.40 -7.56
C LEU A 17 22.01 0.52 -8.78
N THR A 18 21.59 -0.04 -9.91
CA THR A 18 21.05 0.74 -11.02
C THR A 18 19.53 0.75 -10.90
N PHE A 19 18.99 1.63 -10.06
CA PHE A 19 17.54 1.93 -10.07
C PHE A 19 17.28 2.89 -11.23
N ALA A 20 16.97 2.32 -12.40
CA ALA A 20 16.47 3.08 -13.54
C ALA A 20 15.07 3.63 -13.24
N THR A 21 14.96 4.93 -13.50
CA THR A 21 13.80 5.80 -13.36
C THR A 21 12.63 5.42 -14.29
N PHE A 22 11.44 5.74 -13.80
CA PHE A 22 10.09 5.42 -14.25
C PHE A 22 9.74 5.70 -15.71
N THR A 23 9.01 4.77 -16.34
CA THR A 23 7.87 5.05 -17.23
C THR A 23 6.84 3.94 -17.09
N VAL A 24 5.81 4.17 -16.28
CA VAL A 24 4.56 3.39 -16.39
C VAL A 24 3.52 4.32 -17.00
N SER A 25 3.19 4.08 -18.26
CA SER A 25 2.04 4.70 -18.92
C SER A 25 0.78 4.18 -18.22
N ALA A 26 0.03 5.12 -17.65
CA ALA A 26 -1.29 4.87 -17.11
C ALA A 26 -2.24 4.63 -18.29
N ASP A 27 -2.66 3.38 -18.47
CA ASP A 27 -3.76 3.04 -19.36
C ASP A 27 -4.74 2.14 -18.61
N ASP A 28 -6.01 2.50 -18.77
CA ASP A 28 -7.21 2.03 -18.08
C ASP A 28 -7.27 0.51 -17.87
N ALA A 29 -6.94 0.06 -16.67
CA ALA A 29 -7.34 -1.24 -16.16
C ALA A 29 -8.09 -1.03 -14.85
N LYS A 30 -9.30 -1.58 -14.73
CA LYS A 30 -10.11 -1.58 -13.51
C LYS A 30 -9.22 -1.81 -12.28
N ALA A 31 -8.96 -0.74 -11.55
CA ALA A 31 -7.96 -0.67 -10.47
C ALA A 31 -8.45 -1.35 -9.17
N ASP A 32 -9.36 -2.31 -9.28
CA ASP A 32 -10.01 -2.90 -8.12
C ASP A 32 -9.42 -4.22 -7.63
N ASP A 33 -8.71 -4.99 -8.47
CA ASP A 33 -8.12 -6.26 -8.01
C ASP A 33 -6.71 -6.56 -8.54
N LYS A 34 -6.08 -5.70 -9.34
CA LYS A 34 -4.68 -5.90 -9.72
C LYS A 34 -3.74 -5.32 -8.64
N PRO A 35 -2.85 -6.13 -8.04
CA PRO A 35 -1.87 -5.61 -7.08
C PRO A 35 -1.03 -4.53 -7.75
N THR A 36 -0.96 -3.37 -7.11
CA THR A 36 -0.22 -2.20 -7.59
C THR A 36 0.65 -1.64 -6.49
N THR A 37 1.96 -1.52 -6.75
CA THR A 37 2.88 -0.81 -5.86
C THR A 37 2.86 0.70 -6.11
N ALA A 38 1.89 1.20 -6.88
CA ALA A 38 1.74 2.63 -7.14
C ALA A 38 1.70 3.43 -5.83
N ALA A 39 2.33 4.60 -5.85
CA ALA A 39 2.22 5.56 -4.76
C ALA A 39 0.74 5.86 -4.47
N CYS A 40 0.41 6.19 -3.22
CA CYS A 40 -0.97 6.55 -2.93
C CYS A 40 -1.33 7.84 -3.64
N VAL A 41 -2.56 7.85 -4.13
CA VAL A 41 -3.10 8.99 -4.88
C VAL A 41 -3.29 10.20 -3.97
N HIS A 42 -3.66 9.96 -2.71
CA HIS A 42 -3.65 10.99 -1.68
C HIS A 42 -2.24 11.12 -1.11
N THR A 43 -1.74 12.35 -1.08
CA THR A 43 -0.45 12.70 -0.46
C THR A 43 -0.62 13.29 0.94
N GLU A 44 -1.83 13.77 1.25
CA GLU A 44 -2.23 14.24 2.58
C GLU A 44 -3.07 13.17 3.29
N PHE A 45 -2.54 12.64 4.38
CA PHE A 45 -3.20 11.60 5.16
C PHE A 45 -3.79 12.18 6.43
N LYS A 46 -5.11 12.03 6.58
CA LYS A 46 -5.85 12.45 7.79
C LYS A 46 -5.95 11.35 8.85
N THR A 47 -5.41 10.16 8.58
CA THR A 47 -5.45 9.01 9.48
C THR A 47 -4.08 8.35 9.54
N GLU A 48 -3.69 7.88 10.73
CA GLU A 48 -2.41 7.19 10.92
C GLU A 48 -2.39 5.85 10.18
N LEU A 49 -3.52 5.13 10.18
CA LEU A 49 -3.67 3.85 9.49
C LEU A 49 -3.31 3.94 8.00
N VAL A 50 -3.88 4.92 7.28
CA VAL A 50 -3.65 5.04 5.83
C VAL A 50 -2.26 5.61 5.57
N LYS A 51 -1.78 6.55 6.40
CA LYS A 51 -0.42 7.10 6.29
C LYS A 51 0.65 6.00 6.40
N ALA A 52 0.58 5.18 7.44
CA ALA A 52 1.56 4.13 7.70
C ALA A 52 1.52 3.04 6.61
N ALA A 53 0.32 2.60 6.24
CA ALA A 53 0.14 1.62 5.18
C ALA A 53 0.66 2.13 3.83
N CYS A 54 0.36 3.39 3.50
CA CYS A 54 0.86 4.00 2.28
C CYS A 54 2.39 4.09 2.25
N ALA A 55 3.01 4.55 3.34
CA ALA A 55 4.47 4.65 3.43
C ALA A 55 5.15 3.27 3.31
N LYS A 56 4.49 2.21 3.76
CA LYS A 56 5.01 0.84 3.73
C LYS A 56 4.95 0.19 2.33
N GLY A 57 3.88 0.43 1.56
CA GLY A 57 3.66 -0.32 0.32
C GLY A 57 2.75 0.33 -0.70
N GLY A 58 2.54 1.64 -0.60
CA GLY A 58 1.73 2.42 -1.54
C GLY A 58 0.24 2.10 -1.47
N GLN A 59 -0.45 2.33 -2.59
CA GLN A 59 -1.91 2.27 -2.70
C GLN A 59 -2.48 0.88 -2.36
N GLN A 60 -1.78 -0.20 -2.72
CA GLN A 60 -2.25 -1.56 -2.42
C GLN A 60 -2.21 -1.87 -0.92
N GLU A 61 -1.16 -1.46 -0.22
CA GLU A 61 -1.06 -1.66 1.23
C GLU A 61 -2.10 -0.83 1.97
N ALA A 62 -2.31 0.43 1.54
CA ALA A 62 -3.38 1.28 2.04
C ALA A 62 -4.78 0.65 1.84
N LYS A 63 -5.05 0.07 0.67
CA LYS A 63 -6.31 -0.65 0.39
C LYS A 63 -6.47 -1.89 1.28
N THR A 64 -5.39 -2.64 1.47
CA THR A 64 -5.38 -3.85 2.31
C THR A 64 -5.67 -3.51 3.77
N ALA A 65 -5.00 -2.49 4.31
CA ALA A 65 -5.23 -2.01 5.67
C ALA A 65 -6.67 -1.51 5.87
N MET A 66 -7.21 -0.76 4.90
CA MET A 66 -8.59 -0.29 4.96
C MET A 66 -9.60 -1.44 4.87
N LYS A 67 -9.39 -2.44 4.01
CA LYS A 67 -10.24 -3.64 3.93
C LYS A 67 -10.23 -4.41 5.25
N ALA A 68 -9.08 -4.54 5.91
CA ALA A 68 -8.98 -5.17 7.22
C ALA A 68 -9.78 -4.40 8.29
N PHE A 69 -9.63 -3.08 8.34
CA PHE A 69 -10.42 -2.21 9.22
C PHE A 69 -11.93 -2.35 8.96
N MET A 70 -12.35 -2.29 7.70
CA MET A 70 -13.75 -2.45 7.32
C MET A 70 -14.31 -3.81 7.77
N LYS A 71 -13.53 -4.89 7.64
CA LYS A 71 -13.93 -6.22 8.12
C LYS A 71 -14.11 -6.24 9.63
N GLU A 72 -13.17 -5.67 10.38
CA GLU A 72 -13.24 -5.58 11.84
C GLU A 72 -14.45 -4.76 12.31
N LYS A 73 -14.66 -3.60 11.68
CA LYS A 73 -15.75 -2.68 12.02
C LYS A 73 -17.07 -2.99 11.32
N LYS A 74 -17.13 -4.12 10.59
CA LYS A 74 -18.31 -4.58 9.85
C LYS A 74 -18.87 -3.54 8.86
N ILE A 75 -18.01 -2.69 8.30
CA ILE A 75 -18.35 -1.73 7.25
C ILE A 75 -18.48 -2.50 5.93
N LYS A 76 -19.67 -2.47 5.35
CA LYS A 76 -20.03 -3.36 4.23
C LYS A 76 -19.51 -2.94 2.86
N SER A 77 -19.13 -1.67 2.68
CA SER A 77 -18.76 -1.15 1.37
C SER A 77 -17.81 0.04 1.45
N CYS A 78 -16.87 0.13 0.51
CA CYS A 78 -15.96 1.26 0.36
C CYS A 78 -16.74 2.56 0.06
N ASN A 79 -17.93 2.44 -0.55
CA ASN A 79 -18.83 3.56 -0.82
C ASN A 79 -19.45 4.16 0.45
N ALA A 80 -19.24 3.57 1.63
CA ALA A 80 -19.59 4.22 2.89
C ALA A 80 -18.80 5.53 3.04
N CYS A 81 -17.48 5.48 2.79
CA CYS A 81 -16.55 6.59 2.97
C CYS A 81 -16.18 7.29 1.65
N HIS A 82 -16.21 6.59 0.52
CA HIS A 82 -15.81 7.15 -0.78
C HIS A 82 -17.00 7.65 -1.60
N ALA A 83 -16.84 8.84 -2.19
CA ALA A 83 -17.76 9.39 -3.20
C ALA A 83 -17.47 8.79 -4.58
N LYS A 84 -16.19 8.62 -4.92
CA LYS A 84 -15.73 7.85 -6.06
C LYS A 84 -14.56 6.97 -5.64
N LEU A 85 -14.50 5.77 -6.20
CA LEU A 85 -13.35 4.89 -6.03
C LEU A 85 -12.26 5.30 -7.02
N ALA A 86 -11.43 4.35 -7.43
CA ALA A 86 -10.36 4.60 -8.39
C ALA A 86 -10.82 5.42 -9.62
N PRO A 87 -9.92 6.20 -10.24
CA PRO A 87 -8.50 6.31 -9.92
C PRO A 87 -8.20 7.33 -8.81
N LYS A 88 -9.13 8.24 -8.49
CA LYS A 88 -8.86 9.37 -7.56
C LYS A 88 -9.21 9.09 -6.11
N TYR A 89 -10.00 8.05 -5.83
CA TYR A 89 -10.42 7.68 -4.47
C TYR A 89 -11.01 8.87 -3.69
N GLU A 90 -11.88 9.64 -4.34
CA GLU A 90 -12.53 10.82 -3.74
C GLU A 90 -13.29 10.42 -2.47
N LEU A 91 -12.95 11.05 -1.35
CA LEU A 91 -13.62 10.85 -0.06
C LEU A 91 -14.88 11.71 0.04
N LYS A 92 -15.90 11.21 0.72
CA LYS A 92 -17.02 12.05 1.15
C LYS A 92 -16.55 13.04 2.21
N LYS A 93 -17.30 14.14 2.38
CA LYS A 93 -16.98 15.20 3.35
C LYS A 93 -16.92 14.69 4.79
N ASP A 94 -17.72 13.68 5.11
CA ASP A 94 -17.85 13.05 6.42
C ASP A 94 -17.02 11.77 6.57
N ALA A 95 -16.20 11.40 5.58
CA ALA A 95 -15.46 10.14 5.59
C ALA A 95 -14.52 9.99 6.79
N LEU A 96 -13.84 11.08 7.19
CA LEU A 96 -12.95 11.08 8.35
C LEU A 96 -13.74 10.90 9.65
N GLU A 97 -14.87 11.61 9.77
CA GLU A 97 -15.74 11.50 10.95
C GLU A 97 -16.32 10.09 11.06
N GLN A 98 -16.78 9.50 9.95
CA GLN A 98 -17.23 8.11 9.92
C GLN A 98 -16.13 7.13 10.32
N PHE A 99 -14.90 7.32 9.82
CA PHE A 99 -13.75 6.50 10.18
C PHE A 99 -13.43 6.58 11.68
N GLN A 100 -13.42 7.78 12.26
CA GLN A 100 -13.19 8.00 13.69
C GLN A 100 -14.33 7.42 14.54
N LYS A 101 -15.59 7.61 14.13
CA LYS A 101 -16.76 7.00 14.79
C LYS A 101 -16.72 5.48 14.78
N ALA A 102 -16.18 4.89 13.72
CA ALA A 102 -15.94 3.45 13.62
C ALA A 102 -14.74 2.98 14.47
N GLY A 103 -14.00 3.89 15.12
CA GLY A 103 -12.88 3.58 16.00
C GLY A 103 -11.51 3.58 15.30
N GLY A 104 -11.41 4.17 14.11
CA GLY A 104 -10.16 4.36 13.40
C GLY A 104 -9.32 5.51 13.97
N LYS A 105 -8.00 5.43 13.80
CA LYS A 105 -7.00 6.46 14.14
C LYS A 105 -6.14 6.77 12.91
#